data_AF-A0A9X1V7E1-F1
#
_entry.id   AF-A0A9X1V7E1-F1
#
_cell.length_a   1.000
_cell.length_b   1.000
_cell.length_c   1.000
_cell.angle_alpha   90.00
_cell.angle_beta   90.00
_cell.angle_gamma   90.00
#
_symmetry.space_group_name_H-M   'P 1'
#
loop_
_entity.id
_entity.type
_entity.pdbx_description
1 polymer ?
#
loop_
_entity_poly.entity_id
_entity_poly.type
_entity_poly.pdbx_seq_one_letter_code
_entity_poly.pdbx_strand_id
1 'polypeptide(L)'
;MSLHSMRGKTVVLAFMNSEGQTVSPLMAIVLRNFVYDLGSYQHDVQVIAVNTNPVARSVSAINHWSGNHKWPTDWPFLTGSTTALMHVWDDYAVSSQVIHGSF
;
A
#
# COMPACT_ATOMS: atom_id res chain seq x y z
N MET A 1 3.38 -5.42 12.03
CA MET A 1 2.61 -6.43 11.27
C MET A 1 3.59 -7.30 10.49
N SER A 2 3.31 -8.59 10.25
CA SER A 2 4.16 -9.48 9.44
C SER A 2 3.30 -10.40 8.57
N LEU A 3 3.87 -10.99 7.52
CA LEU A 3 3.13 -11.97 6.70
C LEU A 3 2.73 -13.21 7.50
N HIS A 4 3.49 -13.55 8.54
CA HIS A 4 3.15 -14.66 9.42
C HIS A 4 1.80 -14.47 10.10
N SER A 5 1.42 -13.24 10.47
CA SER A 5 0.12 -12.98 11.09
C SER A 5 -1.07 -13.09 10.11
N MET A 6 -0.82 -13.39 8.83
CA MET A 6 -1.83 -13.50 7.78
C MET A 6 -1.94 -14.93 7.22
N ARG A 7 -1.31 -15.93 7.86
CA ARG A 7 -1.46 -17.31 7.44
C ARG A 7 -2.94 -17.71 7.36
N GLY A 8 -3.29 -18.40 6.29
CA GLY A 8 -4.67 -18.79 6.00
C GLY A 8 -5.49 -17.75 5.22
N LYS A 9 -4.95 -16.55 4.97
CA LYS A 9 -5.56 -15.55 4.08
C LYS A 9 -4.86 -15.49 2.72
N THR A 10 -5.61 -15.15 1.69
CA THR A 10 -5.05 -14.67 0.43
C THR A 10 -4.57 -13.24 0.62
N VAL A 11 -3.30 -12.96 0.36
CA VAL A 11 -2.73 -11.61 0.55
C VAL A 11 -2.59 -10.93 -0.81
N VAL A 12 -3.23 -9.78 -0.98
CA VAL A 12 -3.05 -8.89 -2.13
C VAL A 12 -2.11 -7.78 -1.71
N LEU A 13 -0.90 -7.79 -2.24
CA LEU A 13 0.11 -6.77 -1.98
C LEU A 13 0.13 -5.76 -3.13
N ALA A 14 -0.08 -4.49 -2.81
CA ALA A 14 -0.07 -3.40 -3.77
C ALA A 14 1.04 -2.39 -3.43
N PHE A 15 1.93 -2.13 -4.39
CA PHE A 15 2.98 -1.13 -4.24
C PHE A 15 2.47 0.22 -4.77
N MET A 16 2.33 1.20 -3.88
CA MET A 16 1.60 2.44 -4.15
C MET A 16 2.40 3.66 -3.69
N ASN A 17 2.30 4.78 -4.41
CA ASN A 17 2.96 6.02 -4.03
C ASN A 17 1.97 6.91 -3.29
N SER A 18 2.27 7.25 -2.03
CA SER A 18 1.46 8.11 -1.16
C SER A 18 1.31 9.56 -1.63
N GLU A 19 2.02 9.97 -2.69
CA GLU A 19 1.88 11.27 -3.37
C GLU A 19 1.54 11.12 -4.86
N GLY A 20 1.36 9.88 -5.34
CA GLY A 20 0.97 9.62 -6.71
C GLY A 20 -0.41 10.20 -7.01
N GLN A 21 -0.56 10.89 -8.14
CA GLN A 21 -1.80 11.60 -8.49
C GLN A 21 -2.68 10.85 -9.49
N THR A 22 -2.16 9.81 -10.14
CA THR A 22 -2.85 9.10 -11.23
C THR A 22 -3.01 7.61 -10.95
N VAL A 23 -1.91 6.85 -11.05
CA VAL A 23 -1.94 5.38 -10.99
C VAL A 23 -2.30 4.88 -9.59
N SER A 24 -1.71 5.44 -8.53
CA SER A 24 -1.99 5.00 -7.15
C SER A 24 -3.45 5.29 -6.72
N PRO A 25 -4.01 6.48 -6.97
CA PRO A 25 -5.44 6.72 -6.71
C PRO A 25 -6.36 5.77 -7.48
N LEU A 26 -6.08 5.52 -8.76
CA LEU A 26 -6.86 4.57 -9.55
C LEU A 26 -6.77 3.14 -8.99
N MET A 27 -5.57 2.69 -8.64
CA MET A 27 -5.36 1.37 -8.05
C MET A 27 -6.09 1.22 -6.70
N ALA A 28 -6.12 2.27 -5.87
CA ALA A 28 -6.91 2.27 -4.62
C ALA A 28 -8.41 2.05 -4.88
N ILE A 29 -8.96 2.65 -5.94
CA ILE A 29 -10.36 2.45 -6.31
C ILE A 29 -10.59 1.02 -6.77
N VAL A 30 -9.72 0.50 -7.65
CA VAL A 30 -9.80 -0.89 -8.15
C VAL A 30 -9.76 -1.89 -7.00
N LEU A 31 -8.82 -1.73 -6.06
CA LEU A 31 -8.68 -2.61 -4.90
C LEU A 31 -9.87 -2.52 -3.95
N ARG A 32 -10.45 -1.34 -3.75
CA ARG A 32 -11.66 -1.18 -2.93
C ARG A 32 -12.86 -1.86 -3.58
N ASN A 33 -13.02 -1.72 -4.89
CA ASN A 33 -14.09 -2.40 -5.64
C ASN A 33 -13.89 -3.91 -5.60
N PHE A 34 -12.66 -4.39 -5.74
CA PHE A 34 -12.33 -5.81 -5.56
C PHE A 34 -12.76 -6.31 -4.17
N VAL A 35 -12.45 -5.60 -3.08
CA VAL A 35 -12.90 -5.99 -1.73
C VAL A 35 -14.43 -6.00 -1.62
N TYR A 36 -15.10 -5.01 -2.21
CA TYR A 36 -16.56 -4.96 -2.24
C TYR A 36 -17.16 -6.17 -2.99
N ASP A 37 -16.62 -6.49 -4.16
CA ASP A 37 -17.08 -7.57 -5.04
C ASP A 37 -16.86 -8.96 -4.42
N LEU A 38 -15.90 -9.12 -3.50
CA LEU A 38 -15.71 -10.36 -2.74
C LEU A 38 -16.88 -10.67 -1.79
N GLY A 39 -17.69 -9.67 -1.40
CA GLY A 39 -18.81 -9.86 -0.49
C GLY A 39 -18.40 -10.54 0.82
N SER A 40 -19.03 -11.68 1.15
CA SER A 40 -18.71 -12.44 2.37
C SER A 40 -17.29 -13.02 2.41
N TYR A 41 -16.61 -13.16 1.27
CA TYR A 41 -15.25 -13.70 1.21
C TYR A 41 -14.18 -12.66 1.55
N GLN A 42 -14.55 -11.39 1.76
CA GLN A 42 -13.58 -10.35 2.11
C GLN A 42 -12.77 -10.67 3.38
N HIS A 43 -13.28 -11.53 4.27
CA HIS A 43 -12.60 -11.94 5.51
C HIS A 43 -11.39 -12.86 5.26
N ASP A 44 -11.41 -13.59 4.14
CA ASP A 44 -10.36 -14.52 3.71
C ASP A 44 -9.25 -13.82 2.91
N VAL A 45 -9.43 -12.54 2.61
CA VAL A 45 -8.49 -11.75 1.81
C VAL A 45 -7.93 -10.59 2.64
N GLN A 46 -6.63 -10.37 2.55
CA GLN A 46 -5.97 -9.21 3.15
C GLN A 46 -5.35 -8.36 2.05
N VAL A 47 -5.94 -7.20 1.79
CA VAL A 47 -5.32 -6.18 0.94
C VAL A 47 -4.36 -5.34 1.77
N ILE A 48 -3.14 -5.17 1.28
CA ILE A 48 -2.06 -4.42 1.92
C ILE A 48 -1.44 -3.51 0.88
N ALA A 49 -1.32 -2.22 1.21
CA ALA A 49 -0.51 -1.31 0.42
C ALA A 49 0.90 -1.20 1.02
N VAL A 50 1.92 -1.06 0.18
CA VAL A 50 3.31 -0.79 0.57
C VAL A 50 3.74 0.51 -0.10
N ASN A 51 4.23 1.45 0.69
CA ASN A 51 4.63 2.75 0.18
C ASN A 51 5.87 2.62 -0.71
N THR A 52 5.82 3.26 -1.88
CA THR A 52 6.93 3.36 -2.84
C THR A 52 7.61 4.72 -2.79
N ASN A 53 7.10 5.67 -2.00
CA ASN A 53 7.70 6.99 -1.83
C ASN A 53 8.74 6.96 -0.69
N PRO A 54 10.05 7.08 -0.98
CA PRO A 54 11.11 7.06 0.03
C PRO A 54 11.17 8.35 0.86
N VAL A 55 10.47 9.42 0.45
CA VAL A 55 10.47 10.74 1.09
C VAL A 55 9.21 10.93 1.93
N ALA A 56 8.02 10.78 1.33
CA ALA A 56 6.72 10.93 1.97
C ALA A 56 6.31 9.66 2.71
N ARG A 57 7.01 9.40 3.83
CA ARG A 57 6.95 8.13 4.58
C ARG A 57 6.33 8.23 5.97
N SER A 58 5.88 9.42 6.39
CA SER A 58 5.28 9.60 7.72
C SER A 58 3.94 8.88 7.82
N VAL A 59 3.67 8.27 8.97
CA VAL A 59 2.39 7.58 9.22
C VAL A 59 1.20 8.53 9.06
N SER A 60 1.35 9.79 9.46
CA SER A 60 0.31 10.81 9.28
C SER A 60 0.00 11.07 7.80
N ALA A 61 1.01 11.17 6.93
CA ALA A 61 0.79 11.35 5.49
C ALA A 61 0.08 10.14 4.87
N ILE A 62 0.48 8.92 5.27
CA ILE A 62 -0.17 7.69 4.83
C ILE A 62 -1.64 7.65 5.26
N ASN A 63 -1.93 7.94 6.53
CA ASN A 63 -3.31 7.93 7.04
C ASN A 63 -4.18 9.00 6.35
N HIS A 64 -3.63 10.19 6.11
CA HIS A 64 -4.31 11.24 5.36
C HIS A 64 -4.62 10.79 3.92
N TRP A 65 -3.64 10.20 3.24
CA TRP A 65 -3.84 9.65 1.90
C TRP A 65 -4.92 8.56 1.88
N SER A 66 -4.85 7.58 2.80
CA SER A 66 -5.85 6.50 2.91
C SER A 66 -7.26 7.04 3.12
N GLY A 67 -7.43 8.01 4.03
CA GLY A 67 -8.72 8.64 4.29
C GLY A 67 -9.28 9.40 3.07
N ASN A 68 -8.42 10.13 2.36
CA ASN A 68 -8.81 10.83 1.12
C ASN A 68 -9.28 9.86 0.03
N HIS A 69 -8.70 8.66 0.00
CA HIS A 69 -9.06 7.59 -0.95
C HIS A 69 -10.13 6.63 -0.41
N LYS A 70 -10.79 6.98 0.71
CA LYS A 70 -11.90 6.25 1.34
C LYS A 70 -11.55 4.82 1.76
N TRP A 71 -10.30 4.60 2.18
CA TRP A 71 -9.92 3.38 2.87
C TRP A 71 -10.19 3.52 4.39
N PRO A 72 -10.61 2.43 5.05
CA PRO A 72 -10.74 2.39 6.51
C PRO A 72 -9.43 2.75 7.22
N THR A 73 -9.52 3.28 8.44
CA THR A 73 -8.34 3.67 9.23
C THR A 73 -7.47 2.49 9.65
N ASP A 74 -8.01 1.27 9.64
CA ASP A 74 -7.32 0.02 9.93
C ASP A 74 -6.78 -0.68 8.66
N TRP A 75 -6.97 -0.10 7.47
CA TRP A 75 -6.37 -0.64 6.25
C TRP A 75 -4.83 -0.56 6.34
N PRO A 76 -4.12 -1.69 6.21
CA PRO A 76 -2.67 -1.68 6.33
C PRO A 76 -2.00 -1.10 5.08
N PHE A 77 -1.75 0.21 5.12
CA PHE A 77 -0.82 0.89 4.21
C PHE A 77 0.55 1.04 4.91
N LEU A 78 1.46 0.13 4.59
CA LEU A 78 2.76 -0.01 5.21
C LEU A 78 3.74 1.07 4.72
N THR A 79 4.46 1.66 5.67
CA THR A 79 5.56 2.61 5.45
C THR A 79 6.68 2.34 6.45
N GLY A 80 7.83 3.00 6.29
CA GLY A 80 8.98 2.79 7.16
C GLY A 80 10.14 3.73 6.91
N SER A 81 11.34 3.34 7.36
CA SER A 81 12.57 3.96 6.90
C SER A 81 12.80 3.63 5.42
N THR A 82 13.54 4.49 4.71
CA THR A 82 13.90 4.25 3.31
C THR A 82 14.59 2.90 3.14
N THR A 83 15.53 2.55 4.02
CA THR A 83 16.20 1.25 4.00
C THR A 83 15.23 0.08 4.15
N ALA A 84 14.27 0.16 5.07
CA ALA A 84 13.28 -0.89 5.25
C ALA A 84 12.37 -1.04 4.02
N LEU A 85 11.97 0.07 3.40
CA LEU A 85 11.18 0.04 2.18
C LEU A 85 11.97 -0.54 1.00
N MET A 86 13.24 -0.16 0.84
CA MET A 86 14.12 -0.72 -0.20
C MET A 86 14.25 -2.24 -0.08
N HIS A 87 14.46 -2.76 1.14
CA HIS A 87 14.48 -4.21 1.35
C HIS A 87 13.19 -4.89 0.90
N VAL A 88 12.02 -4.34 1.25
CA VAL A 88 10.73 -4.91 0.83
C VAL A 88 10.55 -4.79 -0.68
N TRP A 89 11.01 -3.72 -1.32
CA TRP A 89 10.93 -3.60 -2.78
C TRP A 89 11.81 -4.64 -3.47
N ASP A 90 13.02 -4.86 -2.97
CA ASP A 90 13.96 -5.86 -3.49
C ASP A 90 13.39 -7.28 -3.37
N ASP A 91 12.80 -7.63 -2.22
CA ASP A 91 12.18 -8.94 -1.97
C ASP A 91 11.05 -9.29 -2.98
N TYR A 92 10.43 -8.26 -3.57
CA TYR A 92 9.34 -8.40 -4.54
C TYR A 92 9.70 -7.94 -5.96
N ALA A 93 10.99 -7.72 -6.24
CA ALA A 93 11.50 -7.23 -7.52
C ALA A 93 10.80 -5.93 -8.02
N VAL A 94 10.42 -5.06 -7.09
CA VAL A 94 9.80 -3.77 -7.39
C VAL A 94 10.88 -2.72 -7.59
N SER A 95 11.04 -2.26 -8.83
CA SER A 95 11.87 -1.08 -9.10
C SER A 95 11.09 0.18 -8.77
N SER A 96 11.24 0.71 -7.56
CA SER A 96 10.80 2.08 -7.28
C SER A 96 11.95 3.02 -7.66
N GLN A 97 11.68 4.00 -8.52
CA GLN A 97 12.66 5.05 -8.78
C GLN A 97 12.66 5.97 -7.56
N VAL A 98 13.76 5.99 -6.82
CA VAL A 98 14.08 7.12 -5.94
C VAL A 98 14.40 8.29 -6.87
N ILE A 99 13.37 9.01 -7.32
CA ILE A 99 13.59 10.24 -8.09
C ILE A 99 14.11 11.29 -7.08
N HIS A 100 15.43 11.36 -6.93
CA HIS A 100 16.09 12.55 -6.41
C HIS A 100 16.05 13.61 -7.53
N GLY A 101 15.04 14.48 -7.50
CA GLY A 101 15.08 15.78 -8.16
C GLY A 101 14.14 16.00 -9.35
N SER A 102 13.40 17.12 -9.22
CA SER A 102 13.10 18.13 -10.23
C SER A 102 11.90 17.93 -11.16
N PHE A 103 10.76 18.55 -10.80
CA PHE A 103 10.08 19.55 -11.65
C PHE A 103 9.58 20.70 -10.78
#